data_AF-A0A1A0HGI5-F1
#
_entry.id   AF-A0A1A0HGI5-F1
#
_cell.length_a   1.000
_cell.length_b   1.000
_cell.length_c   1.000
_cell.angle_alpha   90.00
_cell.angle_beta   90.00
_cell.angle_gamma   90.00
#
_symmetry.space_group_name_H-M   'P 1'
#
loop_
_entity.id
_entity.type
_entity.pdbx_description
1 polymer ?
#
loop_
_entity_poly.entity_id
_entity_poly.type
_entity_poly.pdbx_seq_one_letter_code
_entity_poly.pdbx_strand_id
1 'polypeptide(L)'
;MSSSISYLTVYNAHNGVAAKIPKPVRFSSLQKLKNYLRESFTDDIIGSTDNVFLLTPFGIKLDFAMINEMPELYLYDRRLFQKVAERALLVRYLDQANNPPIASLKPEPLSLFGAPSGPASPQNIKELLTSLKTYEKWTDHVALNLRHISDRIDVIIRQINVVFKALNVILLFASNFVGSAEKSFKSQFNHVKMLAMKSLNKSWKSYAASLEEFPPFRLKDGSVFRLADYVDHNSFSEAARYVSEHLPGVVLQFNDL
;
A
#
# COMPACT_ATOMS: atom_id res chain seq x y z
N MET A 1 24.57 -29.26 11.09
CA MET A 1 23.58 -28.24 11.50
C MET A 1 22.91 -27.70 10.26
N SER A 2 21.71 -28.16 9.93
CA SER A 2 20.98 -27.72 8.75
C SER A 2 20.47 -26.29 8.99
N SER A 3 21.01 -25.31 8.28
CA SER A 3 20.49 -23.94 8.28
C SER A 3 19.03 -23.98 7.87
N SER A 4 18.13 -23.60 8.78
CA SER A 4 16.71 -23.43 8.46
C SER A 4 16.59 -22.43 7.31
N ILE A 5 16.03 -22.89 6.19
CA ILE A 5 15.79 -22.01 5.04
C ILE A 5 14.83 -20.93 5.50
N SER A 6 15.29 -19.67 5.48
CA SER A 6 14.46 -18.51 5.81
C SER A 6 13.60 -18.15 4.61
N TYR A 7 12.37 -17.69 4.85
CA TYR A 7 11.43 -17.31 3.81
C TYR A 7 10.94 -15.88 4.04
N LEU A 8 10.71 -15.17 2.93
CA LEU A 8 9.92 -13.96 2.87
C LEU A 8 8.47 -14.37 2.55
N THR A 9 7.52 -14.01 3.41
CA THR A 9 6.10 -14.29 3.15
C THR A 9 5.42 -13.05 2.56
N VAL A 10 4.88 -13.16 1.36
CA VAL A 10 4.11 -12.09 0.71
C VAL A 10 2.63 -12.42 0.83
N TYR A 11 1.89 -11.52 1.48
CA TYR A 11 0.45 -11.62 1.63
C TYR A 11 -0.24 -10.75 0.60
N ASN A 12 -1.22 -11.29 -0.11
CA ASN A 12 -2.17 -10.50 -0.89
C ASN A 12 -3.19 -9.89 0.08
N ALA A 13 -3.16 -8.58 0.22
CA ALA A 13 -4.00 -7.85 1.16
C ALA A 13 -5.50 -7.94 0.84
N HIS A 14 -5.86 -8.29 -0.40
CA HIS A 14 -7.24 -8.25 -0.89
C HIS A 14 -7.99 -9.57 -0.71
N ASN A 15 -7.29 -10.71 -0.71
CA ASN A 15 -7.89 -12.03 -0.56
C ASN A 15 -7.24 -12.91 0.52
N GLY A 16 -6.20 -12.41 1.19
CA GLY A 16 -5.52 -13.11 2.28
C GLY A 16 -4.67 -14.30 1.84
N VAL A 17 -4.47 -14.51 0.53
CA VAL A 17 -3.59 -15.56 0.00
C VAL A 17 -2.13 -15.20 0.31
N ALA A 18 -1.29 -16.20 0.56
CA ALA A 18 0.11 -16.01 0.94
C ALA A 18 1.05 -16.80 0.02
N ALA A 19 2.14 -16.18 -0.42
CA ALA A 19 3.22 -16.83 -1.13
C ALA A 19 4.51 -16.76 -0.32
N LYS A 20 5.29 -17.84 -0.33
CA LYS A 20 6.60 -17.90 0.33
C LYS A 20 7.70 -17.83 -0.70
N ILE A 21 8.60 -16.87 -0.56
CA ILE A 21 9.79 -16.70 -1.40
C ILE A 21 11.01 -17.06 -0.56
N PRO A 22 11.85 -18.02 -0.99
CA PRO A 22 13.05 -18.39 -0.23
C PRO A 22 14.05 -17.23 -0.16
N LYS A 23 14.68 -17.05 1.00
CA LYS A 23 15.77 -16.10 1.19
C LYS A 23 17.13 -16.74 0.90
N PRO A 24 18.11 -15.97 0.40
CA PRO A 24 18.03 -14.55 0.04
C PRO A 24 17.18 -14.35 -1.22
N VAL A 25 16.43 -13.25 -1.25
CA VAL A 25 15.62 -12.84 -2.40
C VAL A 25 16.55 -12.40 -3.52
N ARG A 26 16.60 -13.18 -4.61
CA ARG A 26 17.59 -13.02 -5.70
C ARG A 26 17.13 -12.15 -6.87
N PHE A 27 16.09 -11.35 -6.71
CA PHE A 27 15.66 -10.45 -7.79
C PHE A 27 16.68 -9.31 -7.95
N SER A 28 17.01 -8.94 -9.19
CA SER A 28 17.98 -7.88 -9.45
C SER A 28 17.39 -6.46 -9.29
N SER A 29 16.07 -6.34 -9.21
CA SER A 29 15.38 -5.07 -9.01
C SER A 29 13.98 -5.28 -8.42
N LEU A 30 13.43 -4.22 -7.81
CA LEU A 30 12.04 -4.19 -7.35
C LEU A 30 11.05 -4.51 -8.47
N GLN A 31 11.34 -4.06 -9.70
CA GLN A 31 10.45 -4.29 -10.83
C GLN A 31 10.37 -5.78 -11.20
N LYS A 32 11.49 -6.51 -11.16
CA LYS A 32 11.48 -7.96 -11.40
C LYS A 32 10.71 -8.72 -10.32
N LEU A 33 10.83 -8.29 -9.06
CA LEU A 33 10.02 -8.84 -7.98
C LEU A 33 8.52 -8.60 -8.24
N LYS A 34 8.14 -7.38 -8.64
CA LYS A 34 6.74 -7.06 -8.95
C LYS A 34 6.21 -7.87 -10.13
N ASN A 35 7.02 -8.10 -11.17
CA ASN A 35 6.64 -8.97 -12.29
C ASN A 35 6.39 -10.40 -11.81
N TYR A 36 7.30 -10.95 -10.99
CA TYR A 36 7.14 -12.28 -10.42
C TYR A 36 5.87 -12.39 -9.56
N LEU A 37 5.61 -11.40 -8.70
CA LEU A 37 4.40 -11.37 -7.88
C LEU A 37 3.13 -11.24 -8.74
N ARG A 38 3.20 -10.51 -9.86
CA ARG A 38 2.08 -10.41 -10.78
C ARG A 38 1.77 -11.78 -11.43
N GLU A 39 2.79 -12.38 -12.05
CA GLU A 39 2.66 -13.57 -12.89
C GLU A 39 2.44 -14.84 -12.08
N SER A 40 3.17 -15.01 -10.98
CA SER A 40 3.15 -16.25 -10.20
C SER A 40 2.20 -16.25 -9.02
N PHE A 41 1.70 -15.08 -8.59
CA PHE A 41 0.94 -14.95 -7.35
C PHE A 41 -0.43 -14.27 -7.51
N THR A 42 -0.61 -13.41 -8.51
CA THR A 42 -1.91 -12.76 -8.75
C THR A 42 -2.62 -13.25 -10.00
N ASP A 43 -2.12 -14.29 -10.68
CA ASP A 43 -2.70 -14.86 -11.91
C ASP A 43 -3.04 -13.78 -12.96
N ASP A 44 -2.18 -12.77 -13.09
CA ASP A 44 -2.37 -11.58 -13.93
C ASP A 44 -3.67 -10.77 -13.69
N ILE A 45 -4.31 -10.92 -12.52
CA ILE A 45 -5.41 -10.03 -12.09
C ILE A 45 -4.92 -8.57 -12.11
N ILE A 46 -3.67 -8.33 -11.73
CA ILE A 46 -3.02 -7.03 -11.79
C ILE A 46 -2.42 -6.80 -13.17
N GLY A 47 -3.11 -6.01 -14.01
CA GLY A 47 -2.68 -5.79 -15.41
C GLY A 47 -1.34 -5.06 -15.59
N SER A 48 -0.91 -4.25 -14.62
CA SER A 48 0.39 -3.53 -14.69
C SER A 48 1.13 -3.55 -13.36
N THR A 49 2.45 -3.61 -13.45
CA THR A 49 3.39 -3.59 -12.32
C THR A 49 3.35 -2.27 -11.54
N ASP A 50 2.89 -1.19 -12.18
CA ASP A 50 2.67 0.11 -11.54
C ASP A 50 1.53 0.09 -10.53
N ASN A 51 0.60 -0.85 -10.70
CA ASN A 51 -0.52 -1.08 -9.80
C ASN A 51 -0.14 -1.97 -8.62
N VAL A 52 1.01 -2.65 -8.66
CA VAL A 52 1.53 -3.43 -7.54
C VAL A 52 2.14 -2.48 -6.52
N PHE A 53 1.48 -2.36 -5.38
CA PHE A 53 1.91 -1.56 -4.24
C PHE A 53 2.30 -2.49 -3.09
N LEU A 54 3.54 -2.38 -2.62
CA LEU A 54 4.09 -3.24 -1.58
C LEU A 54 4.36 -2.42 -0.33
N LEU A 55 3.79 -2.88 0.79
CA LEU A 55 4.01 -2.31 2.11
C LEU A 55 4.73 -3.31 3.01
N THR A 56 5.62 -2.76 3.83
CA THR A 56 6.20 -3.44 4.99
C THR A 56 5.15 -3.57 6.10
N PRO A 57 5.37 -4.43 7.12
CA PRO A 57 4.48 -4.54 8.27
C PRO A 57 4.26 -3.23 9.03
N PHE A 58 5.19 -2.29 8.88
CA PHE A 58 5.16 -0.99 9.54
C PHE A 58 4.39 0.07 8.75
N GLY A 59 3.68 -0.31 7.69
CA GLY A 59 2.97 0.64 6.84
C GLY A 59 3.92 1.59 6.10
N ILE A 60 5.14 1.13 5.78
CA ILE A 60 6.12 1.90 5.00
C ILE A 60 6.23 1.26 3.62
N LYS A 61 6.33 2.09 2.57
CA LYS A 61 6.60 1.61 1.21
C LYS A 61 7.91 0.82 1.19
N LEU A 62 7.89 -0.35 0.56
CA LEU A 62 9.08 -1.21 0.49
C LEU A 62 10.27 -0.49 -0.16
N ASP A 63 11.37 -0.40 0.58
CA ASP A 63 12.70 -0.18 0.03
C ASP A 63 13.32 -1.53 -0.32
N PHE A 64 13.74 -1.70 -1.58
CA PHE A 64 14.27 -2.96 -2.08
C PHE A 64 15.58 -3.35 -1.39
N ALA A 65 16.35 -2.39 -0.86
CA ALA A 65 17.56 -2.67 -0.11
C ALA A 65 17.30 -3.52 1.15
N MET A 66 16.13 -3.34 1.78
CA MET A 66 15.76 -3.99 3.05
C MET A 66 15.01 -5.32 2.86
N ILE A 67 14.79 -5.78 1.61
CA ILE A 67 13.90 -6.91 1.33
C ILE A 67 14.32 -8.22 2.03
N ASN A 68 15.63 -8.44 2.17
CA ASN A 68 16.16 -9.64 2.82
C ASN A 68 16.01 -9.60 4.35
N GLU A 69 15.87 -8.42 4.94
CA GLU A 69 15.67 -8.22 6.37
C GLU A 69 14.20 -8.39 6.74
N MET A 70 13.29 -8.06 5.82
CA MET A 70 11.84 -8.14 6.07
C MET A 70 11.34 -9.59 6.16
N PRO A 71 10.59 -9.97 7.21
CA PRO A 71 10.02 -11.32 7.32
C PRO A 71 8.78 -11.50 6.43
N GLU A 72 8.02 -10.42 6.25
CA GLU A 72 6.76 -10.44 5.51
C GLU A 72 6.51 -9.12 4.75
N LEU A 73 5.66 -9.18 3.73
CA LEU A 73 5.22 -8.04 2.92
C LEU A 73 3.73 -8.14 2.60
N TYR A 74 3.10 -6.99 2.41
CA TYR A 74 1.69 -6.88 2.07
C TYR A 74 1.56 -6.27 0.67
N LEU A 75 0.92 -7.00 -0.23
CA LEU A 75 0.67 -6.62 -1.62
C LEU A 75 -0.73 -6.04 -1.76
N TYR A 76 -0.81 -4.85 -2.33
CA TYR A 76 -2.04 -4.15 -2.64
C TYR A 76 -2.08 -3.77 -4.12
N ASP A 77 -3.23 -3.97 -4.74
CA ASP A 77 -3.60 -3.36 -6.02
C ASP A 77 -4.07 -1.91 -5.85
N ARG A 78 -3.36 -0.97 -6.47
CA ARG A 78 -3.68 0.47 -6.43
C ARG A 78 -5.03 0.82 -7.03
N ARG A 79 -5.51 0.03 -8.01
CA ARG A 79 -6.76 0.31 -8.72
C ARG A 79 -7.97 0.24 -7.80
N LEU A 80 -7.91 -0.59 -6.76
CA LEU A 80 -8.98 -0.73 -5.77
C LEU A 80 -9.14 0.50 -4.86
N PHE A 81 -8.15 1.39 -4.82
CA PHE A 81 -8.22 2.65 -4.07
C PHE A 81 -8.70 3.83 -4.93
N GLN A 82 -8.93 3.62 -6.22
CA GLN A 82 -9.44 4.66 -7.12
C GLN A 82 -10.97 4.66 -7.06
N LYS A 83 -11.60 5.84 -7.18
CA LYS A 83 -13.07 6.02 -7.07
C LYS A 83 -13.89 5.18 -8.06
N VAL A 84 -13.26 4.65 -9.12
CA VAL A 84 -13.88 3.76 -10.11
C VAL A 84 -13.37 2.34 -9.88
N ALA A 85 -13.64 1.77 -8.71
CA ALA A 85 -13.38 0.36 -8.48
C ALA A 85 -14.36 -0.45 -9.33
N GLU A 86 -13.87 -1.04 -10.42
CA GLU A 86 -14.67 -1.93 -11.26
C GLU A 86 -15.11 -3.13 -10.42
N ARG A 87 -16.42 -3.30 -10.24
CA ARG A 87 -17.00 -4.44 -9.51
C ARG A 87 -16.49 -5.80 -10.03
N ALA A 88 -16.18 -5.88 -11.33
CA ALA A 88 -15.58 -7.05 -11.96
C ALA A 88 -14.20 -7.41 -11.37
N LEU A 89 -13.42 -6.42 -10.95
CA LEU A 89 -12.08 -6.61 -10.38
C LEU A 89 -12.15 -7.22 -8.98
N LEU A 90 -13.15 -6.81 -8.18
CA LEU A 90 -13.44 -7.43 -6.88
C LEU A 90 -13.84 -8.90 -7.03
N VAL A 91 -14.68 -9.21 -8.01
CA VAL A 91 -15.10 -10.60 -8.29
C VAL A 91 -13.89 -11.48 -8.61
N ARG A 92 -12.92 -10.99 -9.41
CA ARG A 92 -11.69 -11.73 -9.70
C ARG A 92 -10.87 -12.07 -8.46
N TYR A 93 -10.75 -11.16 -7.49
CA TYR A 93 -10.06 -11.44 -6.23
C TYR A 93 -10.82 -12.44 -5.35
N LEU A 94 -12.15 -12.40 -5.36
CA LEU A 94 -12.99 -13.37 -4.66
C LEU A 94 -12.89 -14.76 -5.29
N ASP A 95 -12.88 -14.83 -6.62
CA ASP A 95 -12.71 -16.09 -7.35
C ASP A 95 -11.33 -16.69 -7.10
N GLN A 96 -10.28 -15.86 -7.02
CA GLN A 96 -8.93 -16.32 -6.66
C GLN A 96 -8.86 -16.87 -5.22
N ALA A 97 -9.65 -16.32 -4.29
CA ALA A 97 -9.73 -16.83 -2.92
C ALA A 97 -10.43 -18.20 -2.86
N ASN A 98 -11.38 -18.43 -3.77
CA ASN A 98 -12.20 -19.62 -3.84
C ASN A 98 -11.53 -20.71 -4.68
N ASN A 99 -10.68 -21.53 -4.07
CA ASN A 99 -10.27 -22.81 -4.66
C ASN A 99 -11.52 -23.66 -5.00
N PRO A 100 -11.50 -24.45 -6.11
CA PRO A 100 -12.69 -24.95 -6.80
C PRO A 100 -13.65 -25.65 -5.83
N PRO A 101 -14.97 -25.45 -5.98
CA PRO A 101 -15.95 -26.05 -5.09
C PRO A 101 -15.76 -27.57 -5.05
N ILE A 102 -15.61 -28.12 -3.85
CA ILE A 102 -15.73 -29.56 -3.64
C ILE A 102 -17.07 -29.93 -4.24
N ALA A 103 -17.08 -30.77 -5.27
CA ALA A 103 -18.30 -31.25 -5.88
C ALA A 103 -19.15 -31.86 -4.77
N SER A 104 -20.17 -31.12 -4.34
CA SER A 104 -21.17 -31.58 -3.40
C SER A 104 -21.97 -32.65 -4.13
N LEU A 105 -21.53 -33.90 -4.02
CA LEU A 105 -22.39 -35.03 -4.28
C LEU A 105 -23.48 -34.96 -3.21
N LYS A 106 -24.64 -34.44 -3.61
CA LYS A 106 -25.85 -34.55 -2.81
C LYS A 106 -26.01 -36.03 -2.43
N PRO A 107 -26.33 -36.34 -1.18
CA PRO A 107 -26.62 -37.71 -0.79
C PRO A 107 -27.71 -38.25 -1.73
N GLU A 108 -27.40 -39.26 -2.53
CA GLU A 108 -28.44 -40.07 -3.13
C GLU A 108 -29.19 -40.72 -1.97
N PRO A 109 -30.52 -40.56 -1.89
CA PRO A 109 -31.29 -41.18 -0.83
C PRO A 109 -31.05 -42.68 -0.91
N LEU A 110 -30.70 -43.27 0.23
CA LEU A 110 -30.60 -44.71 0.37
C LEU A 110 -31.95 -45.32 -0.05
N SER A 111 -31.98 -46.04 -1.17
CA SER A 111 -33.08 -46.95 -1.51
C SER A 111 -33.07 -48.20 -0.60
N LEU A 112 -32.65 -48.06 0.65
CA LEU A 112 -32.87 -49.05 1.69
C LEU A 112 -34.36 -48.96 2.04
N PHE A 113 -35.06 -50.09 1.98
CA PHE A 113 -36.49 -50.25 2.32
C PHE A 113 -37.52 -49.98 1.22
N GLY A 114 -37.19 -50.25 -0.05
CA GLY A 114 -38.22 -50.81 -0.94
C GLY A 114 -38.67 -52.14 -0.33
N ALA A 115 -39.91 -52.22 0.15
CA ALA A 115 -40.44 -53.37 0.90
C ALA A 115 -40.12 -54.71 0.20
N PRO A 116 -39.61 -55.73 0.91
CA PRO A 116 -39.43 -57.05 0.31
C PRO A 116 -40.80 -57.67 0.05
N SER A 117 -41.23 -57.67 -1.21
CA SER A 117 -42.32 -58.52 -1.67
C SER A 117 -41.81 -59.96 -1.83
N GLY A 118 -41.61 -60.66 -0.71
CA GLY A 118 -41.45 -62.13 -0.70
C GLY A 118 -40.29 -62.67 0.16
N PRO A 119 -40.31 -64.00 0.43
CA PRO A 119 -39.39 -64.65 1.35
C PRO A 119 -37.94 -64.58 0.84
N ALA A 120 -37.00 -64.42 1.77
CA ALA A 120 -35.59 -64.14 1.54
C ALA A 120 -34.94 -65.10 0.53
N SER A 121 -34.72 -64.62 -0.69
CA SER A 121 -33.92 -65.31 -1.70
C SER A 121 -32.42 -65.00 -1.48
N PRO A 122 -31.49 -65.88 -1.87
CA PRO A 122 -30.05 -65.61 -1.81
C PRO A 122 -29.59 -64.45 -2.72
N GLN A 123 -30.44 -64.00 -3.66
CA GLN A 123 -30.20 -62.77 -4.45
C GLN A 123 -30.35 -61.51 -3.58
N ASN A 124 -31.31 -61.49 -2.64
CA ASN A 124 -31.53 -60.36 -1.72
C ASN A 124 -30.31 -60.11 -0.82
N ILE A 125 -29.54 -61.15 -0.48
CA ILE A 125 -28.32 -61.03 0.34
C ILE A 125 -27.19 -60.37 -0.45
N LYS A 126 -27.04 -60.70 -1.74
CA LYS A 126 -26.03 -60.06 -2.60
C LYS A 126 -26.35 -58.59 -2.85
N GLU A 127 -27.62 -58.27 -3.08
CA GLU A 127 -28.09 -56.89 -3.24
C GLU A 127 -27.88 -56.07 -1.96
N LEU A 128 -28.18 -56.65 -0.80
CA LEU A 128 -27.93 -56.02 0.50
C LEU A 128 -26.43 -55.81 0.77
N LEU A 129 -25.57 -56.75 0.41
CA LEU A 129 -24.12 -56.58 0.52
C LEU A 129 -23.59 -55.49 -0.43
N THR A 130 -24.15 -55.38 -1.63
CA THR A 130 -23.79 -54.29 -2.55
C THR A 130 -24.25 -52.93 -2.05
N SER A 131 -25.44 -52.83 -1.45
CA SER A 131 -25.93 -51.57 -0.88
C SER A 131 -25.14 -51.16 0.35
N LEU A 132 -24.76 -52.10 1.21
CA LEU A 132 -23.87 -51.85 2.36
C LEU A 132 -22.48 -51.37 1.92
N LYS A 133 -21.88 -51.96 0.88
CA LYS A 133 -20.60 -51.50 0.31
C LYS A 133 -20.71 -50.10 -0.31
N THR A 134 -21.83 -49.79 -0.94
CA THR A 134 -22.09 -48.43 -1.47
C THR A 134 -22.23 -47.43 -0.33
N TYR A 135 -22.90 -47.83 0.77
CA TYR A 135 -23.02 -47.01 1.96
C TYR A 135 -21.67 -46.77 2.66
N GLU A 136 -20.83 -47.79 2.79
CA GLU A 136 -19.46 -47.68 3.32
C GLU A 136 -18.64 -46.65 2.52
N LYS A 137 -18.65 -46.76 1.19
CA LYS A 137 -17.98 -45.78 0.30
C LYS A 137 -18.54 -44.37 0.45
N TRP A 138 -19.86 -44.24 0.64
CA TRP A 138 -20.50 -42.95 0.87
C TRP A 138 -20.06 -42.35 2.21
N THR A 139 -20.06 -43.14 3.29
CA THR A 139 -19.62 -42.68 4.62
C THR A 139 -18.16 -42.25 4.60
N ASP A 140 -17.29 -42.96 3.88
CA ASP A 140 -15.89 -42.59 3.70
C ASP A 140 -15.73 -41.26 2.95
N HIS A 141 -16.51 -41.07 1.88
CA HIS A 141 -16.52 -39.80 1.14
C HIS A 141 -17.08 -38.65 1.96
N VAL A 142 -18.10 -38.88 2.78
CA VAL A 142 -18.62 -37.86 3.71
C VAL A 142 -17.57 -37.49 4.74
N ALA A 143 -16.87 -38.47 5.32
CA ALA A 143 -15.79 -38.22 6.28
C ALA A 143 -14.64 -37.42 5.62
N LEU A 144 -14.28 -37.75 4.37
CA LEU A 144 -13.28 -37.02 3.59
C LEU A 144 -13.75 -35.58 3.28
N ASN A 145 -15.02 -35.40 2.90
CA ASN A 145 -15.60 -34.08 2.69
C ASN A 145 -15.61 -33.23 3.96
N LEU A 146 -15.95 -33.82 5.12
CA LEU A 146 -15.90 -33.13 6.40
C LEU A 146 -14.48 -32.68 6.76
N ARG A 147 -13.47 -33.51 6.49
CA ARG A 147 -12.06 -33.11 6.66
C ARG A 147 -11.68 -31.95 5.74
N HIS A 148 -12.05 -32.02 4.46
CA HIS A 148 -11.80 -30.93 3.54
C HIS A 148 -12.55 -29.63 3.91
N ILE A 149 -13.76 -29.73 4.45
CA ILE A 149 -14.48 -28.56 4.98
C ILE A 149 -13.74 -27.98 6.19
N SER A 150 -13.26 -28.83 7.11
CA SER A 150 -12.46 -28.38 8.26
C SER A 150 -11.19 -27.66 7.81
N ASP A 151 -10.44 -28.23 6.88
CA ASP A 151 -9.23 -27.60 6.32
C ASP A 151 -9.55 -26.26 5.65
N ARG A 152 -10.70 -26.17 4.96
CA ARG A 152 -11.18 -24.92 4.36
C ARG A 152 -11.51 -23.86 5.39
N ILE A 153 -12.16 -24.24 6.49
CA ILE A 153 -12.46 -23.31 7.58
C ILE A 153 -11.16 -22.73 8.13
N ASP A 154 -10.14 -23.56 8.35
CA ASP A 154 -8.83 -23.10 8.81
C ASP A 154 -8.14 -22.14 7.83
N VAL A 155 -8.23 -22.43 6.52
CA VAL A 155 -7.70 -21.55 5.47
C VAL A 155 -8.43 -20.21 5.47
N ILE A 156 -9.77 -20.21 5.54
CA ILE A 156 -10.58 -18.98 5.57
C ILE A 156 -10.25 -18.15 6.81
N ILE A 157 -10.13 -18.76 7.98
CA ILE A 157 -9.74 -18.07 9.22
C ILE A 157 -8.38 -17.39 9.03
N ARG A 158 -7.41 -18.07 8.42
CA ARG A 158 -6.08 -17.49 8.12
C ARG A 158 -6.19 -16.32 7.14
N GLN A 159 -6.95 -16.47 6.05
CA GLN A 159 -7.16 -15.41 5.06
C GLN A 159 -7.78 -14.15 5.71
N ILE A 160 -8.85 -14.33 6.52
CA ILE A 160 -9.50 -13.23 7.25
C ILE A 160 -8.51 -12.51 8.16
N ASN A 161 -7.72 -13.27 8.93
CA ASN A 161 -6.70 -12.69 9.80
C ASN A 161 -5.64 -11.89 9.03
N VAL A 162 -5.22 -12.38 7.86
CA VAL A 162 -4.29 -11.65 6.98
C VAL A 162 -4.93 -10.36 6.45
N VAL A 163 -6.19 -10.39 6.03
CA VAL A 163 -6.91 -9.20 5.56
C VAL A 163 -7.02 -8.15 6.67
N PHE A 164 -7.33 -8.55 7.91
CA PHE A 164 -7.34 -7.62 9.04
C PHE A 164 -5.96 -7.04 9.36
N LYS A 165 -4.89 -7.85 9.31
CA LYS A 165 -3.52 -7.35 9.44
C LYS A 165 -3.19 -6.35 8.33
N ALA A 166 -3.54 -6.67 7.09
CA ALA A 166 -3.34 -5.79 5.96
C ALA A 166 -4.14 -4.48 6.08
N LEU A 167 -5.35 -4.53 6.66
CA LEU A 167 -6.12 -3.33 6.96
C LEU A 167 -5.39 -2.44 7.97
N ASN A 168 -4.82 -3.02 9.03
CA ASN A 168 -4.02 -2.27 9.99
C ASN A 168 -2.78 -1.64 9.34
N VAL A 169 -2.09 -2.39 8.47
CA VAL A 169 -0.91 -1.91 7.75
C VAL A 169 -1.22 -0.72 6.83
N ILE A 170 -2.35 -0.74 6.10
CA ILE A 170 -2.73 0.38 5.23
C ILE A 170 -3.16 1.62 6.04
N LEU A 171 -3.81 1.44 7.19
CA LEU A 171 -4.14 2.54 8.10
C LEU A 171 -2.88 3.16 8.71
N LEU A 172 -1.91 2.34 9.09
CA LEU A 172 -0.61 2.80 9.56
C LEU A 172 0.14 3.57 8.46
N PHE A 173 0.08 3.08 7.21
CA PHE A 173 0.60 3.81 6.06
C PHE A 173 -0.08 5.18 5.88
N ALA A 174 -1.41 5.24 5.99
CA ALA A 174 -2.15 6.49 5.89
C ALA A 174 -1.73 7.48 7.00
N SER A 175 -1.59 7.01 8.24
CA SER A 175 -1.12 7.82 9.37
C SER A 175 0.30 8.36 9.14
N ASN A 176 1.23 7.50 8.72
CA ASN A 176 2.60 7.89 8.39
C ASN A 176 2.64 8.90 7.24
N PHE A 177 1.79 8.72 6.23
CA PHE A 177 1.68 9.62 5.09
C PHE A 177 1.20 11.01 5.51
N VAL A 178 0.13 11.09 6.32
CA VAL A 178 -0.40 12.35 6.86
C VAL A 178 0.66 13.05 7.72
N GLY A 179 1.32 12.33 8.63
CA GLY A 179 2.38 12.90 9.47
C GLY A 179 3.56 13.43 8.65
N SER A 180 3.95 12.73 7.58
CA SER A 180 4.99 13.20 6.67
C SER A 180 4.56 14.43 5.87
N ALA A 181 3.30 14.47 5.41
CA ALA A 181 2.75 15.61 4.69
C ALA A 181 2.70 16.86 5.59
N GLU A 182 2.25 16.71 6.84
CA GLU A 182 2.22 17.79 7.83
C GLU A 182 3.63 18.32 8.14
N LYS A 183 4.61 17.44 8.32
CA LYS A 183 6.01 17.84 8.53
C LYS A 183 6.58 18.59 7.33
N SER A 184 6.30 18.12 6.12
CA SER A 184 6.73 18.79 4.88
C SER A 184 6.08 20.17 4.75
N PHE A 185 4.78 20.27 5.02
CA PHE A 185 4.04 21.53 5.03
C PHE A 185 4.64 22.51 6.03
N LYS A 186 4.85 22.10 7.29
CA LYS A 186 5.49 22.93 8.33
C LYS A 186 6.88 23.41 7.90
N SER A 187 7.67 22.56 7.26
CA SER A 187 9.01 22.94 6.76
C SER A 187 8.93 24.00 5.66
N GLN A 188 8.05 23.84 4.68
CA GLN A 188 7.85 24.82 3.61
C GLN A 188 7.27 26.13 4.15
N PHE A 189 6.29 26.05 5.04
CA PHE A 189 5.72 27.21 5.72
C PHE A 189 6.78 28.01 6.50
N ASN A 190 7.64 27.31 7.25
CA ASN A 190 8.77 27.96 7.94
C ASN A 190 9.75 28.62 6.97
N HIS A 191 10.00 28.02 5.81
CA HIS A 191 10.84 28.61 4.77
C HIS A 191 10.23 29.90 4.21
N VAL A 192 8.92 29.89 3.89
CA VAL A 192 8.17 31.09 3.46
C VAL A 192 8.20 32.17 4.54
N LYS A 193 8.01 31.81 5.81
CA LYS A 193 8.12 32.73 6.94
C LYS A 193 9.52 33.34 7.08
N MET A 194 10.58 32.55 6.85
CA MET A 194 11.95 33.07 6.84
C MET A 194 12.20 34.03 5.67
N LEU A 195 11.69 33.73 4.47
CA LEU A 195 11.73 34.65 3.33
C LEU A 195 11.00 35.96 3.65
N ALA A 196 9.85 35.89 4.31
CA ALA A 196 9.12 37.07 4.77
C ALA A 196 9.93 37.92 5.76
N MET A 197 10.63 37.26 6.70
CA MET A 197 11.45 37.95 7.71
C MET A 197 12.75 38.54 7.14
N LYS A 198 13.37 37.87 6.16
CA LYS A 198 14.59 38.31 5.48
C LYS A 198 14.32 39.19 4.25
N SER A 199 13.05 39.54 4.01
CA SER A 199 12.66 40.28 2.82
C SER A 199 13.29 41.67 2.82
N LEU A 200 13.66 42.12 1.62
CA LEU A 200 14.34 43.40 1.37
C LEU A 200 13.63 44.59 2.03
N ASN A 201 12.31 44.49 2.21
CA ASN A 201 11.48 45.58 2.73
C ASN A 201 11.93 46.09 4.12
N LYS A 202 12.39 45.20 5.01
CA LYS A 202 12.86 45.60 6.35
C LYS A 202 14.35 45.98 6.37
N SER A 203 15.17 45.24 5.64
CA SER A 203 16.63 45.39 5.71
C SER A 203 17.17 46.53 4.83
N TRP A 204 16.58 46.78 3.66
CA TRP A 204 17.11 47.77 2.72
C TRP A 204 17.00 49.20 3.26
N LYS A 205 15.92 49.55 3.98
CA LYS A 205 15.77 50.88 4.59
C LYS A 205 16.86 51.16 5.63
N SER A 206 17.22 50.15 6.42
CA SER A 206 18.32 50.27 7.39
C SER A 206 19.67 50.43 6.68
N TYR A 207 19.93 49.66 5.63
CA TYR A 207 21.18 49.77 4.88
C TYR A 207 21.28 51.05 4.06
N ALA A 208 20.18 51.56 3.51
CA ALA A 208 20.10 52.85 2.82
C ALA A 208 20.38 54.00 3.79
N ALA A 209 19.78 54.00 4.98
CA ALA A 209 20.07 54.98 6.02
C ALA A 209 21.55 54.96 6.45
N SER A 210 22.14 53.77 6.62
CA SER A 210 23.58 53.65 6.91
C SER A 210 24.46 54.17 5.77
N LEU A 211 24.04 54.03 4.51
CA LEU A 211 24.74 54.55 3.33
C LEU A 211 24.66 56.07 3.21
N GLU A 212 23.56 56.68 3.64
CA GLU A 212 23.40 58.13 3.73
C GLU A 212 24.25 58.75 4.85
N GLU A 213 24.48 58.01 5.94
CA GLU A 213 25.35 58.42 7.04
C GLU A 213 26.86 58.33 6.71
N PHE A 214 27.23 57.65 5.62
CA PHE A 214 28.64 57.53 5.23
C PHE A 214 29.21 58.91 4.81
N PRO A 215 30.38 59.31 5.35
CA PRO A 215 30.96 60.60 5.04
C PRO A 215 31.37 60.69 3.57
N PRO A 216 31.20 61.87 2.93
CA PRO A 216 31.58 62.07 1.55
C PRO A 216 33.10 61.96 1.36
N PHE A 217 33.51 61.30 0.29
CA PHE A 217 34.91 61.18 -0.11
C PHE A 217 35.27 62.30 -1.08
N ARG A 218 36.41 62.95 -0.86
CA ARG A 218 36.96 63.94 -1.78
C ARG A 218 37.99 63.26 -2.66
N LEU A 219 37.76 63.25 -3.98
CA LEU A 219 38.81 62.90 -4.93
C LEU A 219 39.81 64.06 -5.04
N LYS A 220 41.03 63.75 -5.51
CA LYS A 220 42.13 64.72 -5.65
C LYS A 220 41.80 65.89 -6.59
N ASP A 221 40.73 65.76 -7.37
CA ASP A 221 40.26 66.76 -8.34
C ASP A 221 39.28 67.78 -7.74
N GLY A 222 39.07 67.75 -6.42
CA GLY A 222 38.21 68.69 -5.68
C GLY A 222 36.71 68.32 -5.67
N SER A 223 36.32 67.28 -6.38
CA SER A 223 34.95 66.74 -6.40
C SER A 223 34.65 65.93 -5.15
N VAL A 224 33.52 66.26 -4.52
CA VAL A 224 32.97 65.62 -3.32
C VAL A 224 31.94 64.59 -3.79
N PHE A 225 32.14 63.32 -3.48
CA PHE A 225 31.24 62.24 -3.86
C PHE A 225 30.62 61.60 -2.62
N ARG A 226 29.32 61.30 -2.67
CA ARG A 226 28.63 60.49 -1.68
C ARG A 226 28.29 59.15 -2.30
N LEU A 227 28.51 58.08 -1.55
CA LEU A 227 28.26 56.72 -2.01
C LEU A 227 26.76 56.45 -2.20
N ALA A 228 25.92 57.18 -1.46
CA ALA A 228 24.46 57.18 -1.60
C ALA A 228 23.97 57.65 -2.99
N ASP A 229 24.67 58.61 -3.63
CA ASP A 229 24.22 59.19 -4.90
C ASP A 229 24.33 58.22 -6.10
N TYR A 230 25.04 57.10 -5.93
CA TYR A 230 25.21 56.06 -6.94
C TYR A 230 24.30 54.84 -6.75
N VAL A 231 23.49 54.84 -5.69
CA VAL A 231 22.53 53.74 -5.44
C VAL A 231 21.19 54.09 -6.09
N ASP A 232 20.70 53.20 -6.93
CA ASP A 232 19.37 53.34 -7.55
C ASP A 232 18.26 53.04 -6.53
N HIS A 233 17.95 54.03 -5.70
CA HIS A 233 16.92 53.96 -4.67
C HIS A 233 15.52 53.64 -5.23
N ASN A 234 15.24 53.99 -6.49
CA ASN A 234 13.94 53.75 -7.11
C ASN A 234 13.72 52.27 -7.41
N SER A 235 14.70 51.62 -8.05
CA SER A 235 14.64 50.18 -8.33
C SER A 235 14.57 49.33 -7.06
N PHE A 236 15.30 49.71 -6.00
CA PHE A 236 15.24 49.03 -4.70
C PHE A 236 13.91 49.22 -3.97
N SER A 237 13.35 50.43 -4.02
CA SER A 237 12.04 50.74 -3.44
C SER A 237 10.92 49.97 -4.15
N GLU A 238 10.97 49.87 -5.48
CA GLU A 238 9.97 49.17 -6.28
C GLU A 238 10.02 47.65 -6.05
N ALA A 239 11.21 47.06 -5.98
CA ALA A 239 11.41 45.67 -5.60
C ALA A 239 10.95 45.39 -4.15
N ALA A 240 11.23 46.29 -3.21
CA ALA A 240 10.77 46.18 -1.83
C ALA A 240 9.24 46.30 -1.72
N ARG A 241 8.61 47.16 -2.52
CA ARG A 241 7.14 47.33 -2.56
C ARG A 241 6.46 46.09 -3.14
N TYR A 242 6.97 45.54 -4.24
CA TYR A 242 6.48 44.31 -4.86
C TYR A 242 6.49 43.13 -3.86
N VAL A 243 7.59 42.98 -3.12
CA VAL A 243 7.73 41.99 -2.04
C VAL A 243 6.76 42.28 -0.89
N SER A 244 6.49 43.53 -0.55
CA SER A 244 5.53 43.88 0.51
C SER A 244 4.07 43.61 0.16
N GLU A 245 3.71 43.70 -1.12
CA GLU A 245 2.32 43.52 -1.58
C GLU A 245 1.98 42.04 -1.78
N HIS A 246 2.91 41.25 -2.36
CA HIS A 246 2.61 39.88 -2.77
C HIS A 246 2.91 38.84 -1.69
N LEU A 247 3.89 39.09 -0.83
CA LEU A 247 4.37 38.11 0.14
C LEU A 247 3.41 37.92 1.34
N PRO A 248 2.72 38.95 1.87
CA PRO A 248 1.64 38.76 2.83
C PRO A 248 0.44 38.01 2.24
N GLY A 249 0.13 38.21 0.95
CA GLY A 249 -0.93 37.48 0.25
C GLY A 249 -0.65 35.98 0.15
N VAL A 250 0.59 35.61 -0.16
CA VAL A 250 1.03 34.21 -0.14
C VAL A 250 0.98 33.63 1.27
N VAL A 251 1.40 34.39 2.29
CA VAL A 251 1.35 33.92 3.69
C VAL A 251 -0.08 33.75 4.21
N LEU A 252 -1.01 34.65 3.84
CA LEU A 252 -2.41 34.54 4.22
C LEU A 252 -3.10 33.36 3.52
N GLN A 253 -2.85 33.16 2.22
CA GLN A 253 -3.35 31.99 1.50
C GLN A 253 -2.81 30.67 2.07
N PHE A 254 -1.60 30.66 2.64
CA PHE A 254 -1.04 29.51 3.34
C PHE A 254 -1.57 29.31 4.77
N ASN A 255 -2.13 30.35 5.40
CA ASN A 255 -2.75 30.25 6.73
C ASN A 255 -4.23 29.88 6.67
N ASP A 256 -4.91 30.19 5.56
CA ASP A 256 -6.32 29.86 5.34
C ASP A 256 -6.54 28.42 4.81
N LEU A 257 -5.46 27.67 4.56
CA LEU A 257 -5.43 26.25 4.15
C LEU A 257 -5.12 25.32 5.33
#